data_AF-A0A936MH69-F1
#
_entry.id   AF-A0A936MH69-F1
#
_cell.length_a   1.000
_cell.length_b   1.000
_cell.length_c   1.000
_cell.angle_alpha   90.00
_cell.angle_beta   90.00
_cell.angle_gamma   90.00
#
_symmetry.space_group_name_H-M   'P 1'
#
loop_
_entity.id
_entity.type
_entity.pdbx_description
1 polymer ?
#
loop_
_entity_poly.entity_id
_entity_poly.type
_entity_poly.pdbx_seq_one_letter_code
_entity_poly.pdbx_strand_id
1 'polypeptide(L)'
;MEILKSKIEYKVLLEKQLNEVDLSPSDRLLCFVSTAASINNMDAVAAAIELGIEKSISSQIELYESLLQTYLFAGFPAAIEGLSVLYNYLQSKSNYSITLEYDLHEFLRRGELLCQSVYTTVYDQMRTNMRKISPDLDQWMIIEGYGKTLSRPGLKAKTRELISVSSLAALGWEKQLYSHIRGALNLGATVNECRSLLDGIAILCSKSRYTFATNVFDKVLEGVK
;
A
#
# COMPACT_ATOMS: atom_id res chain seq x y z
N MET A 1 26.31 5.97 -0.41
CA MET A 1 25.18 6.81 0.02
C MET A 1 24.43 7.17 -1.26
N GLU A 2 23.22 6.63 -1.46
CA GLU A 2 22.42 6.96 -2.64
C GLU A 2 21.95 8.41 -2.47
N ILE A 3 22.28 9.29 -3.43
CA ILE A 3 21.86 10.70 -3.37
C ILE A 3 20.36 10.73 -3.62
N LEU A 4 19.59 11.20 -2.64
CA LEU A 4 18.14 11.40 -2.82
C LEU A 4 17.92 12.46 -3.90
N LYS A 5 17.02 12.16 -4.83
CA LYS A 5 16.62 13.08 -5.90
C LYS A 5 15.76 14.19 -5.31
N SER A 6 15.76 15.36 -5.95
CA SER A 6 14.84 16.45 -5.61
C SER A 6 13.40 16.11 -5.98
N LYS A 7 12.44 16.84 -5.40
CA LYS A 7 11.02 16.78 -5.77
C LYS A 7 10.79 16.89 -7.29
N ILE A 8 11.49 17.82 -7.96
CA ILE A 8 11.32 18.05 -9.41
C ILE A 8 11.77 16.82 -10.21
N GLU A 9 12.91 16.23 -9.84
CA GLU A 9 13.41 15.01 -10.49
C GLU A 9 12.47 13.83 -10.27
N TYR A 10 11.93 13.65 -9.06
CA TYR A 10 10.92 12.63 -8.81
C TYR A 10 9.67 12.85 -9.65
N LYS A 11 9.16 14.08 -9.76
CA LYS A 11 7.96 14.36 -10.56
C LYS A 11 8.09 13.87 -11.99
N VAL A 12 9.22 14.19 -12.65
CA VAL A 12 9.52 13.75 -14.03
C VAL A 12 9.59 12.22 -14.13
N LEU A 13 10.30 11.58 -13.19
CA LEU A 13 10.49 10.13 -13.20
C LEU A 13 9.19 9.36 -12.96
N LEU A 14 8.38 9.81 -11.99
CA LEU A 14 7.09 9.20 -11.67
C LEU A 14 6.07 9.42 -12.79
N GLU A 15 6.03 10.62 -13.38
CA GLU A 15 5.15 10.91 -14.51
C GLU A 15 5.41 10.00 -15.70
N LYS A 16 6.68 9.70 -16.00
CA LYS A 16 7.03 8.76 -17.06
C LYS A 16 6.45 7.37 -16.84
N GLN A 17 6.37 6.91 -15.60
CA GLN A 17 5.84 5.59 -15.27
C GLN A 17 4.31 5.52 -15.25
N LEU A 18 3.60 6.65 -15.11
CA LEU A 18 2.13 6.64 -15.05
C LEU A 18 1.46 6.05 -16.29
N ASN A 19 2.14 6.07 -17.42
CA ASN A 19 1.60 5.59 -18.70
C ASN A 19 2.02 4.14 -19.03
N GLU A 20 2.78 3.47 -18.16
CA GLU A 20 3.16 2.07 -18.36
C GLU A 20 1.94 1.15 -18.26
N VAL A 21 1.93 0.13 -19.13
CA VAL A 21 0.78 -0.76 -19.37
C VAL A 21 0.51 -1.66 -18.13
N ASP A 22 -0.68 -2.27 -18.11
CA ASP A 22 -1.17 -3.26 -17.13
C ASP A 22 -1.67 -2.74 -15.78
N LEU A 23 -1.10 -1.67 -15.22
CA LEU A 23 -1.59 -1.07 -13.97
C LEU A 23 -2.23 0.30 -14.23
N SER A 24 -3.42 0.53 -13.66
CA SER A 24 -4.12 1.80 -13.84
C SER A 24 -3.27 2.98 -13.33
N PRO A 25 -3.32 4.16 -13.99
CA PRO A 25 -2.58 5.33 -13.52
C PRO A 25 -2.90 5.71 -12.07
N SER A 26 -4.16 5.51 -11.64
CA SER A 26 -4.58 5.77 -10.25
C SER A 26 -3.93 4.79 -9.27
N ASP A 27 -4.05 3.47 -9.50
CA ASP A 27 -3.43 2.49 -8.60
C ASP A 27 -1.91 2.69 -8.52
N ARG A 28 -1.26 2.97 -9.65
CA ARG A 28 0.18 3.24 -9.71
C ARG A 28 0.56 4.46 -8.89
N LEU A 29 -0.16 5.57 -9.07
CA LEU A 29 0.09 6.79 -8.33
C LEU A 29 -0.07 6.59 -6.82
N LEU A 30 -1.13 5.91 -6.40
CA LEU A 30 -1.37 5.61 -4.99
C LEU A 30 -0.25 4.76 -4.39
N CYS A 31 0.26 3.78 -5.14
CA CYS A 31 1.42 2.99 -4.74
C CYS A 31 2.69 3.86 -4.62
N PHE A 32 2.90 4.82 -5.53
CA PHE A 32 4.03 5.75 -5.42
C PHE A 32 3.96 6.61 -4.17
N VAL A 33 2.81 7.21 -3.90
CA VAL A 33 2.58 8.05 -2.71
C VAL A 33 2.87 7.26 -1.43
N SER A 34 2.27 6.07 -1.29
CA SER A 34 2.41 5.24 -0.10
C SER A 34 3.80 4.63 0.04
N THR A 35 4.44 4.22 -1.06
CA THR A 35 5.81 3.69 -1.05
C THR A 35 6.79 4.78 -0.61
N ALA A 36 6.70 5.97 -1.21
CA ALA A 36 7.53 7.12 -0.85
C ALA A 36 7.37 7.50 0.63
N ALA A 37 6.12 7.50 1.14
CA ALA A 37 5.86 7.75 2.55
C ALA A 37 6.46 6.65 3.45
N SER A 38 6.32 5.39 3.06
CA SER A 38 6.83 4.24 3.83
C SER A 38 8.34 4.26 4.00
N ILE A 39 9.08 4.81 3.03
CA ILE A 39 10.55 4.98 3.09
C ILE A 39 10.98 6.38 3.55
N ASN A 40 10.06 7.19 4.09
CA ASN A 40 10.29 8.55 4.58
C ASN A 40 10.92 9.51 3.54
N ASN A 41 10.54 9.37 2.27
CA ASN A 41 11.03 10.22 1.18
C ASN A 41 9.98 11.28 0.82
N MET A 42 9.97 12.39 1.57
CA MET A 42 8.93 13.43 1.45
C MET A 42 8.98 14.22 0.14
N ASP A 43 10.15 14.33 -0.51
CA ASP A 43 10.25 14.92 -1.85
C ASP A 43 9.49 14.08 -2.89
N ALA A 44 9.60 12.75 -2.81
CA ALA A 44 8.84 11.86 -3.67
C ALA A 44 7.35 11.85 -3.33
N VAL A 45 6.98 11.93 -2.04
CA VAL A 45 5.56 12.08 -1.62
C VAL A 45 4.96 13.35 -2.22
N ALA A 46 5.64 14.49 -2.05
CA ALA A 46 5.20 15.77 -2.57
C ALA A 46 5.07 15.76 -4.10
N ALA A 47 6.03 15.15 -4.80
CA ALA A 47 6.00 15.01 -6.25
C ALA A 47 4.80 14.17 -6.72
N ALA A 48 4.53 13.04 -6.07
CA ALA A 48 3.41 12.16 -6.42
C ALA A 48 2.05 12.79 -6.12
N ILE A 49 1.89 13.48 -4.99
CA ILE A 49 0.65 14.20 -4.64
C ILE A 49 0.36 15.31 -5.66
N GLU A 50 1.37 16.12 -5.98
CA GLU A 50 1.25 17.19 -6.98
C GLU A 50 0.81 16.64 -8.33
N LEU A 51 1.45 15.56 -8.79
CA LEU A 51 1.14 14.89 -10.04
C LEU A 51 -0.30 14.35 -10.06
N GLY A 52 -0.75 13.77 -8.95
CA GLY A 52 -2.12 13.25 -8.80
C GLY A 52 -3.19 14.31 -8.93
N ILE A 53 -2.97 15.44 -8.27
CA ILE A 53 -3.91 16.56 -8.27
C ILE A 53 -3.92 17.26 -9.62
N GLU A 54 -2.75 17.60 -10.18
CA GLU A 54 -2.64 18.27 -11.48
C GLU A 54 -3.29 17.48 -12.61
N LYS A 55 -3.14 16.16 -12.60
CA LYS A 55 -3.69 15.28 -13.64
C LYS A 55 -5.06 14.72 -13.30
N SER A 56 -5.60 15.02 -12.11
CA SER A 56 -6.89 14.50 -11.63
C SER A 56 -7.00 12.97 -11.75
N ILE A 57 -5.92 12.26 -11.40
CA ILE A 57 -5.80 10.80 -11.58
C ILE A 57 -6.43 10.04 -10.42
N SER A 58 -6.27 10.55 -9.20
CA SER A 58 -6.82 9.98 -7.97
C SER A 58 -7.54 11.06 -7.18
N SER A 59 -8.62 10.67 -6.52
CA SER A 59 -9.35 11.56 -5.62
C SER A 59 -8.53 11.87 -4.35
N GLN A 60 -8.87 12.98 -3.69
CA GLN A 60 -8.24 13.36 -2.43
C GLN A 60 -8.47 12.31 -1.32
N ILE A 61 -9.62 11.64 -1.34
CA ILE A 61 -9.94 10.54 -0.43
C ILE A 61 -9.02 9.34 -0.68
N GLU A 62 -8.77 8.98 -1.94
CA GLU A 62 -7.87 7.86 -2.26
C GLU A 62 -6.43 8.16 -1.81
N LEU A 63 -5.93 9.37 -2.05
CA LEU A 63 -4.61 9.82 -1.56
C LEU A 63 -4.52 9.77 -0.03
N TYR A 64 -5.57 10.21 0.66
CA TYR A 64 -5.64 10.14 2.12
C TYR A 64 -5.61 8.70 2.62
N GLU A 65 -6.46 7.83 2.06
CA GLU A 65 -6.56 6.43 2.50
C GLU A 65 -5.29 5.63 2.18
N SER A 66 -4.59 5.95 1.08
CA SER A 66 -3.32 5.30 0.72
C SER A 66 -2.19 5.70 1.68
N LEU A 67 -2.14 6.97 2.10
CA LEU A 67 -1.19 7.47 3.10
C LEU A 67 -1.53 6.96 4.50
N LEU A 68 -2.81 6.98 4.88
CA LEU A 68 -3.27 6.53 6.19
C LEU A 68 -2.81 5.09 6.44
N GLN A 69 -3.06 4.16 5.52
CA GLN A 69 -2.74 2.75 5.74
C GLN A 69 -1.24 2.44 5.88
N THR A 70 -0.35 3.37 5.53
CA THR A 70 1.10 3.17 5.72
C THR A 70 1.47 2.96 7.18
N TYR A 71 0.65 3.42 8.14
CA TYR A 71 0.93 3.21 9.57
C TYR A 71 1.02 1.72 9.95
N LEU A 72 0.34 0.84 9.20
CA LEU A 72 0.37 -0.61 9.43
C LEU A 72 1.74 -1.23 9.12
N PHE A 73 2.49 -0.65 8.17
CA PHE A 73 3.72 -1.25 7.64
C PHE A 73 4.97 -0.44 7.97
N ALA A 74 4.83 0.89 8.07
CA ALA A 74 5.90 1.85 8.31
C ALA A 74 5.73 2.65 9.63
N GLY A 75 4.65 2.39 10.39
CA GLY A 75 4.37 3.03 11.66
C GLY A 75 3.75 4.42 11.56
N PHE A 76 3.25 4.92 12.70
CA PHE A 76 2.62 6.24 12.79
C PHE A 76 3.46 7.40 12.21
N PRO A 77 4.79 7.47 12.44
CA PRO A 77 5.59 8.57 11.90
C PRO A 77 5.49 8.71 10.37
N ALA A 78 5.62 7.62 9.62
CA ALA A 78 5.54 7.65 8.16
C ALA A 78 4.17 8.12 7.66
N ALA A 79 3.09 7.66 8.30
CA ALA A 79 1.73 8.09 7.98
C ALA A 79 1.50 9.58 8.30
N ILE A 80 1.98 10.04 9.45
CA ILE A 80 1.86 11.45 9.87
C ILE A 80 2.62 12.37 8.91
N GLU A 81 3.87 12.05 8.58
CA GLU A 81 4.67 12.87 7.66
C GLU A 81 4.03 12.92 6.27
N GLY A 82 3.64 11.77 5.72
CA GLY A 82 2.97 11.73 4.42
C GLY A 82 1.63 12.48 4.39
N LEU A 83 0.79 12.30 5.41
CA LEU A 83 -0.47 13.04 5.55
C LEU A 83 -0.27 14.54 5.76
N SER A 84 0.83 14.94 6.42
CA SER A 84 1.19 16.36 6.60
C SER A 84 1.52 17.01 5.26
N VAL A 85 2.20 16.31 4.35
CA VAL A 85 2.44 16.80 2.99
C VAL A 85 1.11 16.99 2.24
N LEU A 86 0.20 16.01 2.31
CA LEU A 86 -1.14 16.12 1.69
C LEU A 86 -1.93 17.29 2.27
N TYR A 87 -1.96 17.44 3.60
CA TYR A 87 -2.64 18.53 4.29
C TYR A 87 -2.15 19.91 3.83
N ASN A 88 -0.83 20.09 3.78
CA ASN A 88 -0.21 21.35 3.37
C ASN A 88 -0.50 21.68 1.90
N TYR A 89 -0.56 20.67 1.04
CA TYR A 89 -0.89 20.85 -0.37
C TYR A 89 -2.36 21.24 -0.58
N LEU A 90 -3.29 20.62 0.16
CA LEU A 90 -4.73 20.90 0.06
C LEU A 90 -5.16 22.16 0.84
N GLN A 91 -4.28 22.71 1.69
CA GLN A 91 -4.51 23.90 2.52
C GLN A 91 -5.83 23.88 3.31
N SER A 92 -6.18 22.74 3.90
CA SER A 92 -7.36 22.53 4.79
C SER A 92 -8.75 22.93 4.24
N LYS A 93 -8.87 23.30 2.95
CA LYS A 93 -10.13 23.81 2.35
C LYS A 93 -11.09 22.72 1.85
N SER A 94 -10.69 21.46 1.90
CA SER A 94 -11.43 20.34 1.31
C SER A 94 -11.73 19.24 2.32
N ASN A 95 -12.84 18.55 2.14
CA ASN A 95 -13.12 17.32 2.87
C ASN A 95 -12.43 16.15 2.14
N TYR A 96 -11.20 15.84 2.54
CA TYR A 96 -10.34 14.84 1.89
C TYR A 96 -10.21 13.54 2.69
N SER A 97 -10.96 13.39 3.79
CA SER A 97 -10.94 12.18 4.61
C SER A 97 -12.36 11.69 4.91
N ILE A 98 -12.47 10.41 5.26
CA ILE A 98 -13.72 9.81 5.70
C ILE A 98 -13.66 9.59 7.21
N THR A 99 -14.56 10.21 7.96
CA THR A 99 -14.73 9.89 9.37
C THR A 99 -15.67 8.69 9.49
N LEU A 100 -15.22 7.66 10.18
CA LEU A 100 -16.04 6.52 10.55
C LEU A 100 -16.36 6.58 12.05
N GLU A 101 -17.53 6.09 12.43
CA GLU A 101 -17.83 5.83 13.82
C GLU A 101 -16.89 4.73 14.38
N TYR A 102 -16.50 4.86 15.64
CA TYR A 102 -15.70 3.85 16.30
C TYR A 102 -16.61 2.73 16.81
N ASP A 103 -16.68 1.64 16.04
CA ASP A 103 -17.47 0.46 16.40
C ASP A 103 -16.59 -0.80 16.32
N LEU A 104 -16.30 -1.36 17.50
CA LEU A 104 -15.49 -2.57 17.64
C LEU A 104 -16.14 -3.80 16.98
N HIS A 105 -17.47 -3.94 17.08
CA HIS A 105 -18.18 -5.07 16.47
C HIS A 105 -18.11 -4.99 14.95
N GLU A 106 -18.28 -3.80 14.40
CA GLU A 106 -18.14 -3.60 12.96
C GLU A 106 -16.71 -3.84 12.49
N PHE A 107 -15.69 -3.34 13.21
CA PHE A 107 -14.28 -3.61 12.87
C PHE A 107 -13.96 -5.10 12.88
N LEU A 108 -14.43 -5.85 13.87
CA LEU A 108 -14.31 -7.31 13.89
C LEU A 108 -14.98 -7.92 12.66
N ARG A 109 -16.26 -7.60 12.42
CA ARG A 109 -17.05 -8.20 11.33
C ARG A 109 -16.39 -7.97 9.96
N ARG A 110 -16.08 -6.72 9.62
CA ARG A 110 -15.49 -6.39 8.30
C ARG A 110 -14.02 -6.80 8.21
N GLY A 111 -13.31 -6.83 9.34
CA GLY A 111 -11.94 -7.33 9.41
C GLY A 111 -11.85 -8.81 9.10
N GLU A 112 -12.76 -9.61 9.65
CA GLU A 112 -12.82 -11.04 9.35
C GLU A 112 -13.16 -11.31 7.89
N LEU A 113 -14.17 -10.61 7.35
CA LEU A 113 -14.57 -10.75 5.94
C LEU A 113 -13.42 -10.43 4.99
N LEU A 114 -12.73 -9.30 5.21
CA LEU A 114 -11.61 -8.92 4.35
C LEU A 114 -10.44 -9.90 4.50
N CYS A 115 -10.04 -10.25 5.72
CA CYS A 115 -8.94 -11.18 5.97
C CYS A 115 -9.21 -12.56 5.32
N GLN A 116 -10.45 -13.07 5.41
CA GLN A 116 -10.86 -14.29 4.72
C GLN A 116 -10.76 -14.17 3.20
N SER A 117 -11.14 -13.04 2.61
CA SER A 117 -11.00 -12.83 1.16
C SER A 117 -9.53 -12.75 0.70
N VAL A 118 -8.63 -12.25 1.55
CA VAL A 118 -7.19 -12.14 1.28
C VAL A 118 -6.51 -13.52 1.35
N TYR A 119 -6.81 -14.31 2.38
CA TYR A 119 -6.13 -15.60 2.63
C TYR A 119 -6.87 -16.82 2.10
N THR A 120 -8.14 -16.67 1.72
CA THR A 120 -8.99 -17.72 1.14
C THR A 120 -8.85 -19.06 1.89
N THR A 121 -8.38 -20.12 1.23
CA THR A 121 -8.29 -21.48 1.78
C THR A 121 -7.27 -21.63 2.90
N VAL A 122 -6.31 -20.70 3.03
CA VAL A 122 -5.27 -20.77 4.08
C VAL A 122 -5.55 -19.87 5.28
N TYR A 123 -6.71 -19.21 5.31
CA TYR A 123 -7.10 -18.29 6.38
C TYR A 123 -7.02 -18.94 7.78
N ASP A 124 -7.65 -20.10 7.99
CA ASP A 124 -7.68 -20.75 9.33
C ASP A 124 -6.30 -21.17 9.81
N GLN A 125 -5.46 -21.64 8.88
CA GLN A 125 -4.08 -22.02 9.17
C GLN A 125 -3.23 -20.80 9.51
N MET A 126 -3.39 -19.70 8.77
CA MET A 126 -2.72 -18.42 9.04
C MET A 126 -3.11 -17.89 10.42
N ARG A 127 -4.41 -17.86 10.74
CA ARG A 127 -4.93 -17.43 12.05
C ARG A 127 -4.41 -18.30 13.19
N THR A 128 -4.38 -19.62 13.00
CA THR A 128 -3.83 -20.56 13.99
C THR A 128 -2.35 -20.32 14.22
N ASN A 129 -1.57 -20.07 13.17
CA ASN A 129 -0.15 -19.74 13.29
C ASN A 129 0.07 -18.39 13.97
N MET A 130 -0.74 -17.39 13.65
CA MET A 130 -0.64 -16.08 14.29
C MET A 130 -0.95 -16.16 15.79
N ARG A 131 -2.02 -16.86 16.20
CA ARG A 131 -2.33 -17.10 17.63
C ARG A 131 -1.21 -17.79 18.38
N LYS A 132 -0.51 -18.73 17.74
CA LYS A 132 0.65 -19.41 18.34
C LYS A 132 1.83 -18.46 18.57
N ILE A 133 2.02 -17.49 17.67
CA ILE A 133 3.08 -16.48 17.79
C ILE A 133 2.70 -15.43 18.84
N SER A 134 1.48 -14.90 18.73
CA SER A 134 0.92 -13.91 19.65
C SER A 134 -0.61 -13.87 19.50
N PRO A 135 -1.36 -14.23 20.55
CA PRO A 135 -2.81 -14.05 20.58
C PRO A 135 -3.24 -12.59 20.40
N ASP A 136 -2.47 -11.65 20.95
CA ASP A 136 -2.75 -10.22 20.81
C ASP A 136 -2.60 -9.76 19.36
N LEU A 137 -1.52 -10.16 18.67
CA LEU A 137 -1.35 -9.81 17.26
C LEU A 137 -2.38 -10.49 16.35
N ASP A 138 -2.82 -11.71 16.66
CA ASP A 138 -3.93 -12.34 15.93
C ASP A 138 -5.21 -11.48 15.99
N GLN A 139 -5.53 -10.99 17.19
CA GLN A 139 -6.71 -10.17 17.41
C GLN A 139 -6.54 -8.76 16.81
N TRP A 140 -5.41 -8.10 17.03
CA TRP A 140 -5.15 -6.75 16.54
C TRP A 140 -5.03 -6.69 15.03
N MET A 141 -4.48 -7.73 14.39
CA MET A 141 -4.45 -7.84 12.93
C MET A 141 -5.87 -7.79 12.34
N ILE A 142 -6.83 -8.47 12.97
CA ILE A 142 -8.24 -8.43 12.52
C ILE A 142 -8.87 -7.08 12.84
N ILE A 143 -8.77 -6.60 14.08
CA ILE A 143 -9.47 -5.38 14.51
C ILE A 143 -8.85 -4.12 13.91
N GLU A 144 -7.54 -3.93 14.09
CA GLU A 144 -6.84 -2.71 13.70
C GLU A 144 -6.41 -2.75 12.23
N GLY A 145 -5.86 -3.88 11.78
CA GLY A 145 -5.38 -4.04 10.41
C GLY A 145 -6.51 -4.14 9.39
N TYR A 146 -7.18 -5.30 9.33
CA TYR A 146 -8.22 -5.55 8.34
C TYR A 146 -9.50 -4.75 8.61
N GLY A 147 -9.91 -4.71 9.87
CA GLY A 147 -11.13 -4.07 10.34
C GLY A 147 -11.04 -2.56 10.23
N LYS A 148 -10.32 -1.91 11.12
CA LYS A 148 -10.33 -0.45 11.24
C LYS A 148 -9.70 0.27 10.05
N THR A 149 -8.78 -0.36 9.33
CA THR A 149 -7.95 0.30 8.31
C THR A 149 -8.18 -0.22 6.89
N LEU A 150 -7.90 -1.49 6.60
CA LEU A 150 -7.90 -1.99 5.22
C LEU A 150 -9.30 -2.24 4.62
N SER A 151 -10.36 -2.21 5.43
CA SER A 151 -11.76 -2.28 4.94
C SER A 151 -12.48 -0.94 5.01
N ARG A 152 -11.76 0.16 5.28
CA ARG A 152 -12.33 1.51 5.18
C ARG A 152 -12.76 1.79 3.73
N PRO A 153 -13.88 2.51 3.54
CA PRO A 153 -14.31 2.97 2.22
C PRO A 153 -13.27 3.95 1.63
N GLY A 154 -13.44 4.29 0.36
CA GLY A 154 -12.54 5.19 -0.38
C GLY A 154 -11.48 4.47 -1.21
N LEU A 155 -11.09 3.24 -0.84
CA LEU A 155 -10.26 2.37 -1.66
C LEU A 155 -10.83 0.96 -1.76
N LYS A 156 -10.72 0.36 -2.95
CA LYS A 156 -11.07 -1.05 -3.16
C LYS A 156 -10.03 -1.96 -2.52
N ALA A 157 -10.45 -3.14 -2.09
CA ALA A 157 -9.56 -4.12 -1.44
C ALA A 157 -8.35 -4.50 -2.32
N LYS A 158 -8.56 -4.69 -3.64
CA LYS A 158 -7.47 -4.93 -4.61
C LYS A 158 -6.41 -3.82 -4.57
N THR A 159 -6.84 -2.57 -4.64
CA THR A 159 -5.94 -1.40 -4.61
C THR A 159 -5.18 -1.32 -3.28
N ARG A 160 -5.84 -1.60 -2.15
CA ARG A 160 -5.19 -1.60 -0.84
C ARG A 160 -4.10 -2.67 -0.74
N GLU A 161 -4.35 -3.87 -1.23
CA GLU A 161 -3.33 -4.93 -1.29
C GLU A 161 -2.17 -4.55 -2.22
N LEU A 162 -2.42 -3.95 -3.38
CA LEU A 162 -1.36 -3.43 -4.26
C LEU A 162 -0.49 -2.39 -3.53
N ILE A 163 -1.12 -1.46 -2.81
CA ILE A 163 -0.39 -0.49 -1.99
C ILE A 163 0.43 -1.20 -0.90
N SER A 164 -0.13 -2.18 -0.18
CA SER A 164 0.58 -2.99 0.81
C SER A 164 1.80 -3.69 0.21
N VAL A 165 1.64 -4.32 -0.96
CA VAL A 165 2.74 -4.94 -1.72
C VAL A 165 3.84 -3.91 -2.01
N SER A 166 3.48 -2.72 -2.49
CA SER A 166 4.45 -1.68 -2.82
C SER A 166 5.27 -1.20 -1.60
N SER A 167 4.60 -0.96 -0.47
CA SER A 167 5.23 -0.58 0.78
C SER A 167 6.15 -1.68 1.32
N LEU A 168 5.66 -2.93 1.35
CA LEU A 168 6.42 -4.07 1.89
C LEU A 168 7.63 -4.43 1.01
N ALA A 169 7.51 -4.26 -0.31
CA ALA A 169 8.62 -4.41 -1.25
C ALA A 169 9.73 -3.40 -0.98
N ALA A 170 9.37 -2.14 -0.78
CA ALA A 170 10.33 -1.08 -0.48
C ALA A 170 11.00 -1.25 0.90
N LEU A 171 10.22 -1.68 1.91
CA LEU A 171 10.68 -1.90 3.28
C LEU A 171 11.49 -3.19 3.46
N GLY A 172 11.28 -4.20 2.61
CA GLY A 172 12.06 -5.44 2.64
C GLY A 172 11.49 -6.56 3.52
N TRP A 173 10.17 -6.62 3.72
CA TRP A 173 9.52 -7.61 4.57
C TRP A 173 9.12 -8.86 3.78
N GLU A 174 10.01 -9.86 3.64
CA GLU A 174 9.83 -10.99 2.71
C GLU A 174 8.54 -11.80 2.94
N LYS A 175 8.31 -12.24 4.18
CA LYS A 175 7.16 -13.10 4.49
C LYS A 175 5.83 -12.39 4.25
N GLN A 176 5.76 -11.12 4.63
CA GLN A 176 4.58 -10.28 4.45
C GLN A 176 4.39 -9.91 2.97
N LEU A 177 5.47 -9.58 2.26
CA LEU A 177 5.41 -9.32 0.82
C LEU A 177 4.87 -10.54 0.07
N TYR A 178 5.35 -11.74 0.40
CA TYR A 178 4.84 -12.99 -0.18
C TYR A 178 3.33 -13.16 0.05
N SER A 179 2.86 -12.97 1.29
CA SER A 179 1.43 -13.11 1.61
C SER A 179 0.56 -12.04 0.94
N HIS A 180 1.02 -10.79 0.89
CA HIS A 180 0.27 -9.67 0.29
C HIS A 180 0.24 -9.73 -1.24
N ILE A 181 1.29 -10.25 -1.91
CA ILE A 181 1.21 -10.53 -3.36
C ILE A 181 0.13 -11.58 -3.63
N ARG A 182 0.10 -12.68 -2.84
CA ARG A 182 -0.98 -13.68 -2.96
C ARG A 182 -2.35 -13.09 -2.65
N GLY A 183 -2.43 -12.24 -1.64
CA GLY A 183 -3.64 -11.49 -1.28
C GLY A 183 -4.18 -10.64 -2.42
N ALA A 184 -3.29 -9.86 -3.06
CA ALA A 184 -3.65 -9.06 -4.22
C ALA A 184 -4.21 -9.91 -5.36
N LEU A 185 -3.56 -11.05 -5.67
CA LEU A 185 -4.04 -11.99 -6.70
C LEU A 185 -5.41 -12.59 -6.34
N ASN A 186 -5.62 -12.99 -5.08
CA ASN A 186 -6.90 -13.51 -4.58
C ASN A 186 -8.03 -12.46 -4.68
N LEU A 187 -7.70 -11.18 -4.57
CA LEU A 187 -8.63 -10.06 -4.75
C LEU A 187 -8.76 -9.59 -6.20
N GLY A 188 -8.20 -10.33 -7.15
CA GLY A 188 -8.37 -10.08 -8.58
C GLY A 188 -7.32 -9.16 -9.21
N ALA A 189 -6.20 -8.90 -8.54
CA ALA A 189 -5.03 -8.34 -9.23
C ALA A 189 -4.46 -9.39 -10.20
N THR A 190 -4.00 -8.94 -11.36
CA THR A 190 -3.32 -9.80 -12.32
C THR A 190 -1.83 -9.91 -11.99
N VAL A 191 -1.20 -10.97 -12.49
CA VAL A 191 0.26 -11.12 -12.43
C VAL A 191 0.97 -9.92 -13.08
N ASN A 192 0.42 -9.41 -14.19
CA ASN A 192 0.98 -8.25 -14.89
C ASN A 192 0.82 -6.96 -14.06
N GLU A 193 -0.33 -6.74 -13.42
CA GLU A 193 -0.51 -5.60 -12.50
C GLU A 193 0.54 -5.60 -11.38
N CYS A 194 0.76 -6.76 -10.74
CA CYS A 194 1.76 -6.90 -9.68
C CYS A 194 3.19 -6.70 -10.20
N ARG A 195 3.53 -7.24 -11.38
CA ARG A 195 4.86 -7.03 -12.00
C ARG A 195 5.07 -5.55 -12.33
N SER A 196 4.09 -4.95 -13.01
CA SER A 196 4.10 -3.54 -13.44
C SER A 196 4.19 -2.58 -12.25
N LEU A 197 3.57 -2.92 -11.11
CA LEU A 197 3.73 -2.23 -9.84
C LEU A 197 5.19 -2.27 -9.34
N LEU A 198 5.79 -3.47 -9.28
CA LEU A 198 7.16 -3.64 -8.77
C LEU A 198 8.19 -2.91 -9.63
N ASP A 199 8.00 -2.94 -10.95
CA ASP A 199 8.85 -2.21 -11.90
C ASP A 199 8.74 -0.70 -11.71
N GLY A 200 7.52 -0.19 -11.51
CA GLY A 200 7.29 1.23 -11.27
C GLY A 200 7.98 1.75 -10.00
N ILE A 201 7.91 1.01 -8.90
CA ILE A 201 8.50 1.46 -7.63
C ILE A 201 10.03 1.37 -7.60
N ALA A 202 10.67 0.78 -8.62
CA ALA A 202 12.13 0.75 -8.72
C ALA A 202 12.76 2.17 -8.76
N ILE A 203 11.98 3.20 -9.12
CA ILE A 203 12.41 4.60 -9.07
C ILE A 203 12.58 5.12 -7.64
N LEU A 204 11.81 4.54 -6.70
CA LEU A 204 11.75 4.92 -5.30
C LEU A 204 12.67 4.07 -4.41
N CYS A 205 13.17 2.94 -4.92
CA CYS A 205 13.93 1.98 -4.14
C CYS A 205 15.31 1.72 -4.75
N SER A 206 16.25 1.23 -3.94
CA SER A 206 17.55 0.81 -4.46
C SER A 206 17.42 -0.41 -5.37
N LYS A 207 18.40 -0.62 -6.25
CA LYS A 207 18.47 -1.82 -7.12
C LYS A 207 18.38 -3.12 -6.32
N SER A 208 19.02 -3.18 -5.15
CA SER A 208 18.98 -4.38 -4.28
C SER A 208 17.58 -4.64 -3.72
N ARG A 209 16.81 -3.59 -3.40
CA ARG A 209 15.42 -3.72 -2.96
C ARG A 209 14.50 -4.19 -4.09
N TYR A 210 14.71 -3.68 -5.29
CA TYR A 210 13.97 -4.15 -6.47
C TYR A 210 14.26 -5.64 -6.77
N THR A 211 15.52 -6.06 -6.77
CA THR A 211 15.90 -7.47 -6.94
C THR A 211 15.31 -8.36 -5.84
N PHE A 212 15.32 -7.89 -4.60
CA PHE A 212 14.66 -8.59 -3.50
C PHE A 212 13.16 -8.79 -3.78
N ALA A 213 12.44 -7.72 -4.14
CA ALA A 213 10.99 -7.79 -4.33
C ALA A 213 10.61 -8.68 -5.52
N THR A 214 11.36 -8.61 -6.62
CA THR A 214 11.16 -9.47 -7.80
C THR A 214 11.42 -10.94 -7.49
N ASN A 215 12.46 -11.27 -6.71
CA ASN A 215 12.69 -12.64 -6.26
C ASN A 215 11.52 -13.18 -5.40
N VAL A 216 10.95 -12.37 -4.51
CA VAL A 216 9.79 -12.78 -3.72
C VAL A 216 8.58 -13.00 -4.61
N PHE A 217 8.35 -12.12 -5.58
CA PHE A 217 7.29 -12.28 -6.56
C PHE A 217 7.42 -13.57 -7.38
N ASP A 218 8.62 -13.89 -7.85
CA ASP A 218 8.86 -15.12 -8.62
C ASP A 218 8.58 -16.38 -7.77
N LYS A 219 8.98 -16.39 -6.49
CA LYS A 219 8.61 -17.45 -5.53
C LYS A 219 7.10 -17.59 -5.37
N VAL A 220 6.35 -16.49 -5.37
CA VAL A 220 4.87 -16.55 -5.31
C VAL A 220 4.32 -17.25 -6.55
N LEU A 221 4.81 -16.91 -7.74
CA LEU A 221 4.34 -17.51 -8.99
C LEU A 221 4.68 -19.01 -9.10
N GLU A 222 5.82 -19.44 -8.56
CA GLU A 222 6.17 -20.85 -8.46
C GLU A 222 5.17 -21.62 -7.56
N GLY A 223 4.73 -21.02 -6.46
CA GLY A 223 3.78 -21.60 -5.51
C GLY A 223 2.29 -21.35 -5.80
N VAL A 224 1.95 -20.76 -6.95
CA VAL A 224 0.57 -20.57 -7.44
C VAL A 224 0.19 -21.64 -8.48
N LYS A 225 1.15 -22.46 -8.93
CA LYS A 225 0.90 -23.63 -9.79
C LYS A 225 0.27 -24.79 -9.05
#